data_AF-A0A2E0KW42-F1
#
_entry.id   AF-A0A2E0KW42-F1
#
_cell.length_a   1.000
_cell.length_b   1.000
_cell.length_c   1.000
_cell.angle_alpha   90.00
_cell.angle_beta   90.00
_cell.angle_gamma   90.00
#
_symmetry.space_group_name_H-M   'P 1'
#
loop_
_entity.id
_entity.type
_entity.pdbx_description
1 polymer ?
#
loop_
_entity_poly.entity_id
_entity_poly.type
_entity_poly.pdbx_seq_one_letter_code
_entity_poly.pdbx_strand_id
1 'polypeptide(L)' 'MSNIEELSFEAAYGELEQIITQLESGDLPLDESVGLFERGRKLSERCQVLLDQAELRINQLTSSGDVQPLD' A
#
# COMPACT_ATOMS: atom_id res chain seq x y z
N MET A 1 4.78 16.39 2.10
CA MET A 1 4.42 14.99 1.78
C MET A 1 5.10 14.09 2.80
N SER A 2 4.38 13.11 3.33
CA SER A 2 4.89 12.17 4.33
C SER A 2 5.96 11.26 3.72
N ASN A 3 6.93 10.84 4.53
CA ASN A 3 7.89 9.82 4.15
C ASN A 3 7.16 8.47 3.96
N ILE A 4 7.15 7.94 2.74
CA ILE A 4 6.36 6.75 2.37
C ILE A 4 6.82 5.52 3.14
N GLU A 5 8.12 5.41 3.42
CA GLU A 5 8.71 4.25 4.10
C GLU A 5 8.22 4.10 5.55
N GLU A 6 7.74 5.18 6.16
CA GLU A 6 7.26 5.21 7.55
C GLU A 6 5.75 5.02 7.68
N LEU A 7 5.01 5.01 6.56
CA LEU A 7 3.55 4.87 6.58
C LEU A 7 3.12 3.47 7.02
N SER A 8 2.02 3.40 7.76
CA SER A 8 1.25 2.16 7.96
C SER A 8 0.53 1.77 6.66
N PHE A 9 -0.04 0.56 6.62
CA PHE A 9 -0.78 0.10 5.45
C PHE A 9 -1.99 1.00 5.17
N GLU A 10 -2.78 1.29 6.20
CA GLU A 10 -3.99 2.10 6.11
C GLU A 10 -3.68 3.53 5.65
N ALA A 11 -2.59 4.10 6.15
CA ALA A 11 -2.15 5.43 5.74
C ALA A 11 -1.66 5.45 4.29
N ALA A 12 -0.83 4.48 3.89
CA ALA A 12 -0.31 4.39 2.52
C ALA A 12 -1.43 4.12 1.52
N TYR A 13 -2.35 3.21 1.85
CA TYR A 13 -3.49 2.84 1.03
C TYR A 13 -4.49 3.99 0.89
N GLY A 14 -4.83 4.66 2.00
CA GLY A 14 -5.73 5.82 1.96
C GLY A 14 -5.16 6.98 1.15
N GLU A 15 -3.85 7.23 1.22
CA GLU A 15 -3.20 8.22 0.36
C GLU A 15 -3.21 7.80 -1.12
N LEU A 16 -3.00 6.51 -1.40
CA LEU A 16 -3.06 5.98 -2.77
C LEU A 16 -4.47 6.15 -3.38
N GLU A 17 -5.54 5.90 -2.62
CA GLU A 17 -6.91 6.11 -3.08
C GLU A 17 -7.19 7.58 -3.40
N GLN A 18 -6.67 8.51 -2.59
CA GLN A 18 -6.77 9.94 -2.85
C GLN A 18 -6.05 10.36 -4.13
N ILE A 19 -4.89 9.77 -4.40
CA ILE A 19 -4.13 10.01 -5.64
C ILE A 19 -4.89 9.48 -6.85
N ILE A 20 -5.44 8.27 -6.78
CA ILE A 20 -6.25 7.68 -7.86
C ILE A 20 -7.44 8.60 -8.17
N THR A 21 -8.18 9.02 -7.13
CA THR A 21 -9.32 9.93 -7.29
C THR A 21 -8.93 11.22 -8.01
N GLN A 22 -7.77 11.79 -7.66
CA GLN A 22 -7.25 13.00 -8.30
C GLN A 22 -6.86 12.78 -9.77
N LEU A 23 -6.18 11.68 -10.08
CA LEU A 23 -5.80 11.33 -11.45
C LEU A 23 -7.03 11.07 -12.33
N GLU A 24 -8.07 10.42 -11.78
CA GLU A 24 -9.32 10.12 -12.48
C GLU A 24 -10.16 11.38 -12.77
N SER A 25 -9.98 12.46 -12.00
CA SER A 25 -10.67 13.73 -12.27
C SER A 25 -10.29 14.34 -13.62
N GLY A 26 -9.06 14.11 -14.09
CA GLY A 26 -8.57 14.60 -15.38
C GLY A 26 -8.29 16.10 -15.46
N ASP A 27 -8.50 16.85 -14.37
CA ASP A 27 -8.38 18.32 -14.35
C ASP A 27 -6.96 18.83 -14.01
N LEU A 28 -6.00 17.92 -13.88
CA LEU A 28 -4.64 18.24 -13.44
C LEU A 28 -3.70 18.57 -14.60
N PRO A 29 -2.78 19.54 -14.42
CA PRO A 29 -1.65 19.72 -15.33
C PRO A 29 -0.83 18.43 -15.50
N LEU A 30 -0.17 18.28 -16.64
CA LEU A 30 0.64 17.10 -16.95
C LEU A 30 1.71 16.84 -15.89
N ASP A 31 2.46 17.86 -15.49
CA ASP A 31 3.55 17.72 -14.51
C ASP A 31 3.03 17.26 -13.14
N GLU A 32 1.86 17.75 -12.72
CA GLU A 32 1.21 17.31 -11.48
C GLU A 32 0.73 15.87 -11.58
N SER A 33 0.14 15.50 -12.73
CA SER A 33 -0.31 14.13 -13.00
C SER A 33 0.85 13.13 -12.95
N VAL A 34 2.00 13.49 -13.51
CA VAL A 34 3.23 12.67 -13.46
C VAL A 34 3.72 12.53 -12.02
N GLY A 35 3.78 13.61 -11.25
CA GLY A 35 4.20 13.57 -9.84
C GLY A 35 3.28 12.70 -8.96
N LEU A 36 1.97 12.80 -9.17
CA LEU A 36 0.98 11.95 -8.51
C LEU A 36 1.14 10.49 -8.90
N PHE A 37 1.36 10.19 -10.18
CA PHE A 37 1.61 8.82 -10.64
C PHE A 37 2.85 8.20 -10.00
N GLU A 38 3.98 8.93 -9.96
CA GLU A 38 5.21 8.47 -9.32
C GLU A 38 5.01 8.20 -7.83
N ARG A 39 4.28 9.10 -7.14
CA ARG A 39 3.96 8.92 -5.72
C ARG A 39 3.04 7.72 -5.51
N GLY A 40 2.00 7.57 -6.33
CA GLY A 40 1.08 6.43 -6.29
C GLY A 40 1.81 5.10 -6.46
N ARG A 41 2.78 5.04 -7.38
CA ARG A 41 3.61 3.84 -7.57
C ARG A 41 4.39 3.46 -6.32
N LYS A 42 5.03 4.43 -5.66
CA LYS A 42 5.78 4.21 -4.41
C LYS A 42 4.86 3.79 -3.25
N LEU A 43 3.66 4.35 -3.17
CA LEU A 43 2.66 3.93 -2.17
C LEU A 43 2.19 2.49 -2.42
N SER A 44 1.97 2.10 -3.68
CA SER A 44 1.64 0.73 -4.05
C SER A 44 2.77 -0.26 -3.67
N GLU A 45 4.02 0.08 -3.97
CA GLU A 45 5.20 -0.69 -3.54
C GLU A 45 5.25 -0.84 -2.01
N ARG A 46 4.97 0.23 -1.26
CA ARG A 46 4.92 0.20 0.21
C ARG A 46 3.82 -0.72 0.74
N CYS A 47 2.61 -0.64 0.16
CA CYS A 47 1.50 -1.52 0.52
C CYS A 47 1.86 -2.99 0.31
N GLN A 48 2.48 -3.33 -0.83
CA GLN A 48 2.92 -4.70 -1.10
C GLN A 48 3.93 -5.20 -0.06
N VAL A 49 4.95 -4.39 0.27
CA VAL A 49 5.95 -4.76 1.29
C VAL A 49 5.30 -5.04 2.64
N LEU A 50 4.30 -4.25 3.04
CA LEU A 50 3.59 -4.45 4.30
C LEU A 50 2.73 -5.72 4.30
N LEU A 51 2.07 -6.02 3.17
CA LEU A 51 1.30 -7.25 3.01
C LEU A 51 2.20 -8.49 3.05
N ASP A 52 3.34 -8.46 2.34
CA ASP A 52 4.31 -9.55 2.35
C ASP A 52 4.84 -9.84 3.77
N GLN A 53 5.10 -8.79 4.55
CA GLN A 53 5.52 -8.92 5.94
C GLN A 53 4.43 -9.52 6.83
N ALA A 54 3.18 -9.12 6.62
CA ALA A 54 2.04 -9.68 7.36
C ALA A 54 1.84 -11.16 7.04
N GLU A 55 1.92 -11.54 5.76
CA GLU A 55 1.81 -12.92 5.30
C GLU A 55 2.94 -13.79 5.88
N LEU A 56 4.19 -13.31 5.83
CA LEU A 56 5.32 -14.01 6.43
C LEU A 56 5.11 -14.26 7.93
N ARG A 57 4.59 -13.27 8.65
CA ARG A 57 4.29 -13.39 10.08
C ARG A 57 3.20 -14.43 10.34
N ILE A 58 2.14 -14.45 9.55
CA ILE A 58 1.09 -15.48 9.63
C ILE A 58 1.70 -16.86 9.39
N ASN A 59 2.47 -17.02 8.31
CA ASN A 59 3.11 -18.30 7.96
C ASN A 59 4.05 -18.81 9.05
N GLN A 60 4.78 -17.94 9.73
CA GLN A 60 5.63 -18.32 10.87
C GLN A 60 4.81 -18.79 12.08
N LEU A 61 3.69 -18.14 12.37
CA LEU A 61 2.80 -18.54 13.46
C LEU A 61 2.13 -19.89 13.15
N THR A 62 1.70 -20.11 11.92
CA THR A 62 1.04 -21.37 11.51
C THR A 62 2.00 -22.54 11.39
N SER A 63 3.27 -22.29 11.03
CA SER A 63 4.31 -23.33 10.92
C SER A 63 4.90 -23.76 12.27
N SER A 64 4.72 -22.96 13.33
CA SER A 64 5.36 -23.19 14.64
C SER A 64 4.53 -24.03 15.62
N GLY A 65 3.37 -24.54 15.21
CA GLY A 65 2.58 -25.50 15.99
C GLY A 65 1.12 -25.10 16.16
N ASP A 66 0.27 -25.90 15.54
CA ASP A 66 -1.18 -26.00 15.69
C ASP A 66 -2.02 -24.85 15.08
N VAL A 67 -2.48 -25.08 13.85
CA VAL A 67 -3.72 -24.47 13.36
C VAL A 67 -4.63 -25.60 12.95
N GLN A 68 -5.62 -25.88 13.78
CA GLN A 68 -6.78 -26.66 13.37
C GLN A 68 -7.41 -25.97 12.14
N PRO A 69 -7.85 -26.73 11.11
CA PRO A 69 -8.55 -26.16 9.98
C PRO A 69 -9.74 -25.33 10.48
N LEU A 70 -9.88 -24.10 9.98
CA LEU A 70 -11.14 -23.38 10.09
C LEU A 70 -12.09 -24.02 9.07
N ASP A 71 -12.99 -24.87 9.56
CA ASP A 71 -14.18 -25.32 8.82
C ASP A 71 -15.06 -24.12 8.44
#